data_AF-A0A6I1VK67-F1
#
_entry.id   AF-A0A6I1VK67-F1
#
_cell.length_a   1.000
_cell.length_b   1.000
_cell.length_c   1.000
_cell.angle_alpha   90.00
_cell.angle_beta   90.00
_cell.angle_gamma   90.00
#
_symmetry.space_group_name_H-M   'P 1'
#
loop_
_entity.id
_entity.type
_entity.pdbx_description
1 polymer ?
#
loop_
_entity_poly.entity_id
_entity_poly.type
_entity_poly.pdbx_seq_one_letter_code
_entity_poly.pdbx_strand_id
1 'polypeptide(L)'
;MTKYYFLFTYSISPTGDTDTAAKAADKVRKGIANIENSDWNKLSTVETTFSGRLTLTAETVCEKREEARGLVCREVKAVVDAYKACCEIRADISLLVDGLGPRMDIVI
;
A
#
# COMPACT_ATOMS: atom_id res chain seq x y z
N MET A 1 -19.85 -6.84 8.38
CA MET A 1 -18.99 -5.72 7.92
C MET A 1 -18.48 -4.98 9.14
N THR A 2 -17.17 -5.03 9.38
CA THR A 2 -16.54 -4.52 10.59
C THR A 2 -15.40 -3.58 10.20
N LYS A 3 -15.30 -2.42 10.86
CA LYS A 3 -14.21 -1.46 10.64
C LYS A 3 -13.02 -1.81 11.53
N TYR A 4 -11.84 -1.81 10.94
CA TYR A 4 -10.56 -2.05 11.62
C TYR A 4 -9.62 -0.88 11.36
N TYR A 5 -8.87 -0.48 12.40
CA TYR A 5 -7.75 0.42 12.19
C TYR A 5 -6.61 -0.30 11.49
N PHE A 6 -5.90 0.40 10.62
CA PHE A 6 -4.70 -0.13 9.98
C PHE A 6 -3.58 0.90 9.97
N LEU A 7 -2.38 0.38 9.75
CA LEU A 7 -1.18 1.13 9.41
C LEU A 7 -0.47 0.37 8.30
N PHE A 8 -0.11 1.03 7.20
CA PHE A 8 0.90 0.46 6.29
C PHE A 8 2.01 1.45 6.02
N THR A 9 3.19 0.89 5.80
CA THR A 9 4.35 1.62 5.27
C THR A 9 4.80 0.96 3.97
N TYR A 10 5.37 1.74 3.07
CA TYR A 10 5.84 1.24 1.78
C TYR A 10 7.25 1.72 1.45
N SER A 11 7.93 0.95 0.61
CA SER A 11 9.18 1.30 -0.03
C SER A 11 9.06 1.01 -1.52
N ILE A 12 9.46 1.96 -2.35
CA ILE A 12 9.49 1.80 -3.81
C ILE A 12 10.95 1.79 -4.25
N SER A 13 11.38 0.73 -4.93
CA SER A 13 12.72 0.58 -5.46
C SER A 13 12.66 0.43 -6.98
N PRO A 14 13.57 1.05 -7.76
CA PRO A 14 13.68 0.74 -9.18
C PRO A 14 14.20 -0.69 -9.37
N THR A 15 13.77 -1.38 -10.43
CA THR A 15 14.22 -2.76 -10.74
C THR A 15 15.58 -2.82 -11.45
N GLY A 16 16.22 -1.67 -11.68
CA GLY A 16 17.58 -1.56 -12.21
C GLY A 16 18.10 -0.13 -12.20
N ASP A 17 19.33 0.07 -12.67
CA ASP A 17 20.06 1.34 -12.56
C ASP A 17 19.84 2.28 -13.76
N THR A 18 18.66 2.20 -14.39
CA THR A 18 18.32 3.11 -15.50
C THR A 18 17.65 4.37 -14.99
N ASP A 19 17.93 5.49 -15.66
CA ASP A 19 17.25 6.77 -15.38
C ASP A 19 15.72 6.65 -15.54
N THR A 20 15.26 5.82 -16.48
CA THR A 20 13.83 5.49 -16.65
C THR A 20 13.24 4.85 -15.40
N ALA A 21 13.89 3.84 -14.84
CA ALA A 21 13.43 3.14 -13.64
C ALA A 21 13.45 4.06 -12.41
N ALA A 22 14.51 4.87 -12.24
CA ALA A 22 14.60 5.86 -11.17
C ALA A 22 13.46 6.89 -11.25
N LYS A 23 13.20 7.45 -12.44
CA LYS A 23 12.09 8.39 -12.66
C LYS A 23 10.73 7.76 -12.45
N ALA A 24 10.55 6.49 -12.82
CA ALA A 24 9.32 5.74 -12.58
C ALA A 24 9.08 5.55 -11.08
N ALA A 25 10.10 5.13 -10.33
CA ALA A 25 10.03 4.99 -8.87
C ALA A 25 9.65 6.31 -8.19
N ASP A 26 10.27 7.43 -8.58
CA ASP A 26 9.93 8.75 -8.03
C ASP A 26 8.49 9.18 -8.31
N LYS A 27 7.99 8.92 -9.53
CA LYS A 27 6.59 9.20 -9.89
C LYS A 27 5.63 8.36 -9.07
N VAL A 28 5.91 7.07 -8.90
CA VAL A 28 5.10 6.17 -8.09
C VAL A 28 5.09 6.59 -6.62
N ARG A 29 6.24 6.93 -6.02
CA ARG A 29 6.29 7.43 -4.62
C ARG A 29 5.41 8.67 -4.45
N LYS A 30 5.53 9.64 -5.36
CA LYS A 30 4.70 10.87 -5.36
C LYS A 30 3.22 10.56 -5.58
N GLY A 31 2.91 9.60 -6.44
CA GLY A 31 1.54 9.14 -6.67
C GLY A 31 0.92 8.51 -5.42
N ILE A 32 1.64 7.58 -4.78
CA ILE A 32 1.17 6.89 -3.57
C ILE A 32 0.97 7.91 -2.45
N ALA A 33 1.89 8.87 -2.30
CA ALA A 33 1.79 9.97 -1.36
C ALA A 33 0.52 10.84 -1.53
N ASN A 34 -0.14 10.78 -2.69
CA ASN A 34 -1.35 11.54 -3.01
C ASN A 34 -2.58 10.63 -3.15
N ILE A 35 -2.56 9.40 -2.62
CA ILE A 35 -3.77 8.55 -2.59
C ILE A 35 -4.84 9.27 -1.76
N GLU A 36 -5.95 9.59 -2.42
CA GLU A 36 -7.13 10.18 -1.80
C GLU A 36 -8.18 9.08 -1.55
N ASN A 37 -8.16 8.52 -0.34
CA ASN A 37 -9.20 7.60 0.13
C ASN A 37 -9.75 8.15 1.45
N SER A 38 -11.07 8.32 1.54
CA SER A 38 -11.74 9.10 2.60
C SER A 38 -11.51 8.56 4.02
N ASP A 39 -11.16 7.28 4.15
CA ASP A 39 -10.85 6.65 5.43
C ASP A 39 -9.33 6.46 5.66
N TRP A 40 -8.47 6.94 4.75
CA TRP A 40 -7.01 6.77 4.78
C TRP A 40 -6.33 8.12 4.91
N ASN A 41 -5.34 8.18 5.79
CA ASN A 41 -4.60 9.39 6.09
C ASN A 41 -3.12 9.09 5.96
N LYS A 42 -2.44 9.84 5.10
CA LYS A 42 -0.99 9.88 5.09
C LYS A 42 -0.50 10.52 6.39
N LEU A 43 0.45 9.89 7.08
CA LEU A 43 1.04 10.48 8.27
C LEU A 43 1.92 11.68 7.90
N SER A 44 1.74 12.79 8.60
CA SER A 44 2.57 13.99 8.42
C SER A 44 4.00 13.80 8.96
N THR A 45 4.19 12.86 9.89
CA THR A 45 5.47 12.59 10.55
C THR A 45 6.30 11.51 9.86
N VAL A 46 5.68 10.67 9.03
CA VAL A 46 6.36 9.57 8.32
C VAL A 46 5.88 9.52 6.87
N GLU A 47 6.75 9.96 5.96
CA GLU A 47 6.42 10.21 4.55
C GLU A 47 5.83 8.99 3.83
N THR A 48 6.28 7.79 4.15
CA THR A 48 5.88 6.56 3.45
C THR A 48 4.81 5.77 4.20
N THR A 49 4.08 6.39 5.12
CA THR A 49 3.15 5.68 5.99
C THR A 49 1.74 6.24 5.91
N PHE A 50 0.77 5.33 5.83
CA PHE A 50 -0.65 5.61 5.88
C PHE A 50 -1.27 4.90 7.08
N SER A 51 -2.22 5.57 7.72
CA SER A 51 -3.10 4.97 8.72
C SER A 51 -4.55 5.29 8.40
N GLY A 52 -5.47 4.52 8.94
CA GLY A 52 -6.88 4.75 8.64
C GLY A 52 -7.77 3.62 9.06
N ARG A 53 -8.89 3.49 8.36
CA ARG A 53 -9.84 2.40 8.57
C ARG A 53 -10.03 1.58 7.30
N LEU A 54 -10.01 0.26 7.46
CA LEU A 54 -10.49 -0.69 6.46
C LEU A 54 -11.83 -1.23 6.91
N THR A 55 -12.73 -1.39 5.94
CA THR A 55 -13.98 -2.07 6.20
C THR A 55 -13.90 -3.47 5.63
N LEU A 56 -13.90 -4.47 6.51
CA LEU A 56 -13.74 -5.88 6.16
C LEU A 56 -15.07 -6.62 6.34
N THR A 57 -15.36 -7.53 5.42
CA THR A 57 -16.61 -8.29 5.37
C THR A 57 -16.44 -9.76 5.72
N ALA A 58 -15.23 -10.28 5.59
CA ALA A 58 -14.94 -11.68 5.89
C ALA A 58 -15.20 -12.06 7.35
N GLU A 59 -15.40 -13.35 7.61
CA GLU A 59 -15.77 -13.85 8.93
C GLU A 59 -14.54 -14.24 9.75
N THR A 60 -13.63 -15.00 9.15
CA THR A 60 -12.43 -15.51 9.83
C THR A 60 -11.30 -14.49 9.84
N VAL A 61 -10.40 -14.60 10.83
CA VAL A 61 -9.19 -13.74 10.90
C VAL A 61 -8.32 -13.93 9.66
N CYS A 62 -8.19 -15.16 9.15
CA CYS A 62 -7.39 -15.45 7.96
C CYS A 62 -7.94 -14.72 6.72
N GLU A 63 -9.25 -14.84 6.46
CA GLU A 63 -9.87 -14.19 5.31
C GLU A 63 -9.87 -12.66 5.43
N LYS A 64 -10.08 -12.11 6.65
CA LYS A 64 -9.97 -10.66 6.88
C LYS A 64 -8.57 -10.13 6.57
N ARG A 65 -7.53 -10.89 6.90
CA ARG A 65 -6.14 -10.54 6.57
C ARG A 65 -5.92 -10.50 5.06
N GLU A 66 -6.40 -11.50 4.33
CA GLU A 66 -6.30 -11.52 2.87
C GLU A 66 -7.16 -10.41 2.21
N GLU A 67 -8.36 -10.14 2.72
CA GLU A 67 -9.20 -9.02 2.27
C GLU A 67 -8.47 -7.68 2.47
N ALA A 68 -7.86 -7.47 3.64
CA ALA A 68 -7.07 -6.27 3.93
C ALA A 68 -5.87 -6.12 2.98
N ARG A 69 -5.13 -7.21 2.71
CA ARG A 69 -4.03 -7.23 1.72
C ARG A 69 -4.54 -6.87 0.34
N GLY A 70 -5.68 -7.43 -0.08
CA GLY A 70 -6.29 -7.16 -1.37
C GLY A 70 -6.70 -5.69 -1.54
N LEU A 71 -7.26 -5.07 -0.50
CA LEU A 71 -7.62 -3.65 -0.52
C LEU A 71 -6.38 -2.75 -0.65
N VAL A 72 -5.35 -2.98 0.18
CA VAL A 72 -4.11 -2.18 0.12
C VAL A 72 -3.36 -2.37 -1.19
N CYS A 73 -3.25 -3.61 -1.66
CA CYS A 73 -2.63 -3.95 -2.94
C CYS A 73 -3.34 -3.23 -4.10
N ARG A 74 -4.68 -3.22 -4.11
CA ARG A 74 -5.46 -2.56 -5.17
C ARG A 74 -5.18 -1.06 -5.26
N GLU A 75 -5.20 -0.36 -4.13
CA GLU A 75 -4.98 1.10 -4.10
C GLU A 75 -3.57 1.46 -4.57
N VAL A 76 -2.55 0.75 -4.07
CA VAL A 76 -1.16 1.03 -4.49
C VAL A 76 -0.95 0.63 -5.95
N LYS A 77 -1.47 -0.52 -6.38
CA LYS A 77 -1.34 -1.00 -7.76
C LYS A 77 -2.01 -0.05 -8.75
N ALA A 78 -3.16 0.55 -8.41
CA ALA A 78 -3.81 1.55 -9.26
C ALA A 78 -2.88 2.74 -9.56
N VAL A 79 -2.05 3.16 -8.60
CA VAL A 79 -1.04 4.20 -8.82
C VAL A 79 0.09 3.71 -9.73
N VAL A 80 0.61 2.50 -9.48
CA VAL A 80 1.68 1.91 -10.31
C VAL A 80 1.22 1.78 -11.77
N ASP A 81 0.00 1.28 -11.98
CA ASP A 81 -0.62 1.12 -13.30
C ASP A 81 -0.84 2.48 -13.99
N ALA A 82 -1.24 3.52 -13.25
CA ALA A 82 -1.43 4.88 -13.79
C ALA A 82 -0.14 5.47 -14.37
N TYR A 83 1.02 5.11 -13.83
CA TYR A 83 2.32 5.52 -14.35
C TYR A 83 2.96 4.50 -15.30
N LYS A 84 2.27 3.39 -15.60
CA LYS A 84 2.77 2.27 -16.42
C LYS A 84 4.16 1.78 -15.95
N ALA A 85 4.34 1.70 -14.63
CA ALA A 85 5.65 1.49 -14.00
C ALA A 85 5.87 0.04 -13.51
N CYS A 86 5.00 -0.90 -13.89
CA CYS A 86 4.99 -2.27 -13.34
C CYS A 86 6.26 -3.08 -13.63
N CYS A 87 7.03 -2.73 -14.66
CA CYS A 87 8.27 -3.43 -15.00
C CYS A 87 9.52 -2.72 -14.43
N GLU A 88 9.35 -1.44 -14.07
CA GLU A 88 10.42 -0.50 -13.74
C GLU A 88 10.65 -0.37 -12.23
N ILE A 89 9.69 -0.84 -11.42
CA ILE A 89 9.69 -0.68 -9.98
C ILE A 89 9.33 -1.98 -9.26
N ARG A 90 9.72 -2.04 -7.99
CA ARG A 90 9.27 -3.00 -7.00
C ARG A 90 8.70 -2.21 -5.83
N ALA A 91 7.48 -2.54 -5.40
CA ALA A 91 6.88 -1.97 -4.21
C ALA A 91 6.82 -3.01 -3.09
N ASP A 92 7.52 -2.76 -2.00
CA ASP A 92 7.44 -3.56 -0.78
C ASP A 92 6.59 -2.81 0.25
N ILE A 93 5.49 -3.42 0.70
CA ILE A 93 4.52 -2.82 1.62
C ILE A 93 4.39 -3.70 2.85
N SER A 94 4.50 -3.11 4.03
CA SER A 94 4.23 -3.77 5.31
C SER A 94 2.94 -3.20 5.91
N LEU A 95 1.95 -4.06 6.09
CA LEU A 95 0.61 -3.74 6.59
C LEU A 95 0.38 -4.36 7.99
N LEU A 96 -0.10 -3.54 8.92
CA LEU A 96 -0.63 -3.97 10.21
C LEU A 96 -2.11 -3.61 10.28
N VAL A 97 -2.95 -4.56 10.67
CA VAL A 97 -4.37 -4.31 10.94
C VAL A 97 -4.63 -4.66 12.39
N ASP A 98 -5.18 -3.70 13.13
CA ASP A 98 -5.40 -3.81 14.57
C ASP A 98 -6.30 -5.02 14.88
N GLY A 99 -5.92 -5.80 15.90
CA GLY A 99 -6.64 -7.00 16.31
C GLY A 99 -6.61 -8.20 15.35
N LEU A 100 -5.92 -8.11 14.19
CA LEU A 100 -5.84 -9.22 13.23
C LEU A 100 -4.51 -9.99 13.25
N GLY A 101 -3.65 -9.75 14.24
CA GLY A 101 -2.39 -10.47 14.45
C GLY A 101 -1.16 -9.76 13.87
N PRO A 102 -0.09 -10.51 13.51
CA PRO A 102 1.17 -9.94 13.05
C PRO A 102 1.04 -9.12 11.76
N ARG A 103 2.06 -8.30 11.45
CA ARG A 103 2.13 -7.60 10.17
C ARG A 103 2.08 -8.56 8.97
N MET A 104 1.68 -8.04 7.82
CA MET A 104 1.56 -8.72 6.55
C MET A 104 2.40 -7.99 5.52
N ASP A 105 3.12 -8.75 4.70
CA ASP A 105 3.93 -8.19 3.62
C ASP A 105 3.20 -8.33 2.28
N ILE A 106 3.27 -7.30 1.45
CA ILE A 106 2.72 -7.25 0.09
C ILE A 106 3.86 -6.79 -0.83
N VAL A 107 4.04 -7.51 -1.93
CA VAL A 107 4.99 -7.15 -2.98
C VAL A 107 4.22 -6.95 -4.27
N ILE A 108 4.44 -5.81 -4.93
CA ILE A 108 3.88 -5.46 -6.24
C ILE A 108 5.03 -5.25 -7.21
#